data_AF-A0AAW1CMD6-F1
#
_entry.id   AF-A0AAW1CMD6-F1
#
_cell.length_a   1.000
_cell.length_b   1.000
_cell.length_c   1.000
_cell.angle_alpha   90.00
_cell.angle_beta   90.00
_cell.angle_gamma   90.00
#
_symmetry.space_group_name_H-M   'P 1'
#
loop_
_entity.id
_entity.type
_entity.pdbx_description
1 polymer ?
#
loop_
_entity_poly.entity_id
_entity_poly.type
_entity_poly.pdbx_seq_one_letter_code
_entity_poly.pdbx_strand_id
1 'polypeptide(L)'
;MSEALEQFYYNPEESIALCLELSNAIRNKIKTLYYDRYKLVCVVEIVQKNLQDVRSICSLLCDPKRDNYAIYKFDKFDLMAVAYVFGIYKE
;
A
#
# COMPACT_ATOMS: atom_id res chain seq x y z
N MET A 1 -7.69 -4.95 -3.81
CA MET A 1 -6.57 -4.22 -4.48
C MET A 1 -6.42 -4.70 -5.91
N SER A 2 -6.14 -5.98 -6.16
CA SER A 2 -6.02 -6.51 -7.54
C SER A 2 -7.25 -6.26 -8.40
N GLU A 3 -8.44 -6.62 -7.90
CA GLU A 3 -9.72 -6.42 -8.61
C GLU A 3 -9.97 -4.95 -9.01
N ALA A 4 -9.63 -4.01 -8.13
CA ALA A 4 -9.79 -2.58 -8.38
C ALA A 4 -8.79 -2.03 -9.42
N LEU A 5 -7.66 -2.70 -9.62
CA LEU A 5 -6.57 -2.25 -10.50
C LEU A 5 -6.52 -2.98 -11.84
N GLU A 6 -7.21 -4.11 -12.00
CA GLU A 6 -7.23 -4.89 -13.26
C GLU A 6 -7.83 -4.08 -14.41
N GLN A 7 -8.97 -3.42 -14.18
CA GLN A 7 -9.69 -2.63 -15.18
C GLN A 7 -9.34 -1.14 -15.14
N PHE A 8 -8.52 -0.71 -14.18
CA PHE A 8 -8.12 0.68 -14.03
C PHE A 8 -6.99 1.04 -15.02
N TYR A 9 -7.08 2.23 -15.59
CA TYR A 9 -6.04 2.87 -16.38
C TYR A 9 -5.57 4.12 -15.63
N TYR A 10 -4.26 4.40 -15.69
CA TYR A 10 -3.71 5.51 -14.93
C TYR A 10 -4.30 6.86 -15.38
N ASN A 11 -4.93 7.55 -14.44
CA ASN A 11 -5.33 8.95 -14.57
C ASN A 11 -4.80 9.71 -13.33
N PRO A 12 -4.08 10.83 -13.47
CA PRO A 12 -3.52 11.57 -12.34
C PRO A 12 -4.53 11.98 -11.27
N GLU A 13 -5.75 12.37 -11.65
CA GLU A 13 -6.78 12.84 -10.71
C GLU A 13 -7.46 11.65 -10.00
N GLU A 14 -7.84 10.63 -10.77
CA GLU A 14 -8.50 9.44 -10.23
C GLU A 14 -7.56 8.58 -9.38
N SER A 15 -6.26 8.54 -9.73
CA SER A 15 -5.27 7.75 -9.00
C SER A 15 -5.08 8.26 -7.58
N ILE A 16 -5.20 9.57 -7.33
CA ILE A 16 -5.12 10.14 -5.98
C ILE A 16 -6.28 9.64 -5.12
N ALA A 17 -7.50 9.70 -5.66
CA ALA A 17 -8.68 9.20 -4.97
C ALA A 17 -8.58 7.69 -4.72
N LEU A 18 -8.14 6.92 -5.73
CA LEU A 18 -7.98 5.48 -5.64
C LEU A 18 -6.91 5.08 -4.61
N CYS A 19 -5.78 5.79 -4.53
CA CYS A 19 -4.77 5.58 -3.48
C CYS A 19 -5.36 5.77 -2.08
N LEU A 20 -6.18 6.82 -1.88
CA LEU A 20 -6.83 7.09 -0.60
C LEU A 20 -7.86 6.01 -0.24
N GLU A 21 -8.69 5.60 -1.21
CA GLU A 21 -9.66 4.52 -1.01
C GLU A 21 -8.97 3.19 -0.69
N LEU A 22 -7.96 2.79 -1.48
CA LEU A 22 -7.23 1.54 -1.27
C LEU A 22 -6.51 1.51 0.08
N SER A 23 -5.81 2.59 0.44
CA SER A 23 -5.12 2.67 1.74
C SER A 23 -6.09 2.59 2.92
N ASN A 24 -7.27 3.24 2.81
CA ASN A 24 -8.32 3.13 3.81
C ASN A 24 -8.94 1.74 3.88
N ALA A 25 -9.23 1.13 2.72
CA ALA A 25 -9.81 -0.21 2.65
C ALA A 25 -8.86 -1.26 3.26
N ILE A 26 -7.58 -1.21 2.90
CA ILE A 26 -6.54 -2.09 3.46
C ILE A 26 -6.44 -1.88 4.98
N ARG A 27 -6.31 -0.63 5.43
CA ARG A 27 -6.25 -0.30 6.86
C ARG A 27 -7.46 -0.79 7.62
N ASN A 28 -8.67 -0.60 7.09
CA ASN A 28 -9.91 -1.01 7.74
C ASN A 28 -10.04 -2.53 7.81
N LYS A 29 -9.63 -3.25 6.76
CA LYS A 29 -9.58 -4.72 6.76
C LYS A 29 -8.58 -5.27 7.77
N ILE A 30 -7.47 -4.59 8.02
CA ILE A 30 -6.52 -5.02 9.06
C ILE A 30 -7.05 -4.68 10.45
N LYS A 31 -7.75 -3.54 10.61
CA LYS A 31 -8.41 -3.20 11.88
C LYS A 31 -9.41 -4.27 12.34
N THR A 32 -10.08 -4.97 11.43
CA THR A 32 -11.00 -6.07 11.80
C THR A 32 -10.29 -7.32 12.33
N LEU A 33 -8.96 -7.39 12.25
CA LEU A 33 -8.15 -8.46 12.85
C LEU A 33 -7.81 -8.19 14.33
N TYR A 34 -8.27 -7.08 14.89
CA TYR A 34 -8.18 -6.74 16.32
C TYR A 34 -6.76 -6.71 16.89
N TYR A 35 -5.82 -6.11 16.16
CA TYR A 35 -4.48 -5.80 16.68
C TYR A 35 -4.50 -4.58 17.61
N ASP A 36 -4.95 -4.76 18.86
CA ASP A 36 -5.23 -3.67 19.81
C ASP A 36 -3.98 -2.84 20.21
N ARG A 37 -2.80 -3.48 20.22
CA ARG A 37 -1.53 -2.84 20.62
C ARG A 37 -0.72 -2.27 19.45
N TYR A 38 -1.29 -2.16 18.26
CA TYR A 38 -0.55 -1.70 17.08
C TYR A 38 -1.19 -0.48 16.42
N LYS A 39 -0.37 0.52 16.14
CA LYS A 39 -0.69 1.60 15.21
C LYS A 39 -0.40 1.12 13.80
N LEU A 40 -1.38 1.26 12.91
CA LEU A 40 -1.26 0.84 11.51
C LEU A 40 -0.98 2.04 10.62
N VAL A 41 0.12 1.96 9.87
CA VAL A 41 0.45 2.90 8.79
C VAL A 41 0.31 2.16 7.47
N CYS A 42 -0.53 2.67 6.56
CA CYS A 42 -0.71 2.10 5.24
C CYS A 42 -0.32 3.14 4.20
N VAL A 43 0.59 2.78 3.31
CA VAL A 43 1.02 3.60 2.16
C VAL A 43 0.69 2.83 0.89
N VAL A 44 0.01 3.49 -0.05
CA VAL A 44 -0.29 2.92 -1.36
C VAL A 44 0.29 3.85 -2.41
N GLU A 45 1.01 3.26 -3.35
CA GLU A 45 1.61 3.92 -4.49
C GLU A 45 1.00 3.35 -5.77
N ILE A 46 0.60 4.22 -6.70
CA ILE A 46 0.14 3.84 -8.03
C ILE A 46 1.01 4.62 -9.02
N VAL A 47 1.63 3.91 -9.95
CA VAL A 47 2.60 4.45 -10.90
C VAL A 47 2.24 3.98 -12.31
N GLN A 48 2.15 4.92 -13.25
CA GLN A 48 2.05 4.59 -14.67
C GLN A 48 3.37 4.02 -15.19
N LYS A 49 3.31 2.97 -16.02
CA LYS A 49 4.46 2.44 -16.75
C LYS A 49 4.39 2.87 -18.22
N ASN A 50 5.33 3.70 -18.63
CA ASN A 50 5.52 4.16 -20.01
C ASN A 50 6.85 3.62 -20.55
N LEU A 51 7.04 2.30 -20.47
CA LEU A 51 8.28 1.61 -20.86
C LEU A 51 9.54 2.03 -20.07
N GLN A 52 9.38 2.68 -18.91
CA GLN A 52 10.46 2.88 -17.95
C GLN A 52 10.60 1.71 -16.95
N ASP A 53 11.78 1.57 -16.37
CA ASP A 53 11.96 0.80 -15.14
C ASP A 53 11.52 1.63 -13.93
N VAL A 54 10.86 0.98 -12.97
CA VAL A 54 10.34 1.62 -11.75
C VAL A 54 10.77 0.80 -10.54
N ARG A 55 11.51 1.44 -9.64
CA ARG A 55 11.88 0.87 -8.34
C ARG A 55 11.26 1.70 -7.23
N SER A 56 10.39 1.09 -6.44
CA SER A 56 9.88 1.65 -5.20
C SER A 56 10.58 1.00 -4.00
N ILE A 57 11.03 1.83 -3.06
CA ILE A 57 11.67 1.41 -1.81
C ILE A 57 11.05 2.23 -0.69
N CYS A 58 10.58 1.56 0.35
CA CYS A 58 10.15 2.21 1.59
C CYS A 58 11.09 1.80 2.71
N SER A 59 11.75 2.79 3.34
CA SER A 59 12.67 2.59 4.46
C SER A 59 12.06 3.18 5.73
N LEU A 60 12.04 2.41 6.82
CA LEU A 60 11.48 2.84 8.11
C LEU A 60 12.39 2.38 9.25
N LEU A 61 12.50 3.22 10.30
CA LEU A 61 13.11 2.83 11.56
C LEU A 61 12.06 2.12 12.41
N CYS A 62 12.26 0.83 12.66
CA CYS A 62 11.33 -0.06 13.37
C CYS A 62 12.08 -0.84 14.45
N ASP A 63 11.42 -1.11 15.59
CA ASP A 63 11.93 -2.09 16.56
C ASP A 63 11.80 -3.50 15.97
N PRO A 64 12.90 -4.23 15.70
CA PRO A 64 12.84 -5.55 15.08
C PRO A 64 12.16 -6.62 15.93
N LYS A 65 11.93 -6.37 17.23
CA LYS A 65 11.24 -7.30 18.13
C LYS A 65 9.74 -7.07 18.22
N ARG A 66 9.29 -5.85 17.91
CA ARG A 66 7.92 -5.41 18.20
C ARG A 66 7.19 -4.92 16.97
N ASP A 67 7.87 -4.22 16.08
CA ASP A 67 7.27 -3.69 14.85
C ASP A 67 7.40 -4.69 13.71
N ASN A 68 6.44 -4.66 12.78
CA ASN A 68 6.50 -5.50 11.60
C ASN A 68 5.91 -4.79 10.38
N TYR A 69 6.19 -5.31 9.18
CA TYR A 69 5.70 -4.76 7.93
C TYR A 69 5.27 -5.86 6.95
N ALA A 70 4.41 -5.48 6.01
CA ALA A 70 3.99 -6.31 4.89
C ALA A 70 3.98 -5.48 3.61
N ILE A 71 4.39 -6.10 2.50
CA ILE A 71 4.47 -5.46 1.19
C ILE A 71 3.69 -6.30 0.19
N TYR A 72 2.86 -5.64 -0.61
CA TYR A 72 2.17 -6.27 -1.73
C TYR A 72 2.38 -5.47 -3.01
N LYS A 73 2.82 -6.14 -4.07
CA LYS A 73 3.03 -5.54 -5.39
C LYS A 73 1.99 -6.08 -6.37
N PHE A 74 1.32 -5.17 -7.06
CA PHE A 74 0.53 -5.43 -8.26
C PHE A 74 1.26 -4.86 -9.46
N ASP A 75 1.46 -5.68 -10.50
CA ASP A 75 2.23 -5.31 -11.68
C ASP A 75 1.47 -5.71 -12.94
N LYS A 76 1.09 -4.72 -13.73
CA LYS A 76 0.43 -4.82 -15.03
C LYS A 76 1.36 -4.23 -16.09
N PHE A 77 1.03 -4.42 -17.36
CA PHE A 77 1.82 -3.90 -18.47
C PHE A 77 2.03 -2.36 -18.41
N ASP A 78 0.97 -1.61 -18.13
CA ASP A 78 0.88 -0.15 -18.18
C ASP A 78 0.83 0.52 -16.79
N LEU A 79 0.76 -0.28 -15.72
CA LEU A 79 0.52 0.20 -14.36
C LEU A 79 1.27 -0.66 -13.34
N MET A 80 1.88 -0.04 -12.35
CA MET A 80 2.39 -0.70 -11.15
C MET A 80 1.70 -0.10 -9.93
N ALA A 81 1.34 -0.92 -8.96
CA ALA A 81 0.89 -0.45 -7.65
C ALA A 81 1.56 -1.23 -6.53
N VAL A 82 1.93 -0.53 -5.46
CA VAL A 82 2.55 -1.14 -4.28
C VAL A 82 1.82 -0.68 -3.04
N ALA A 83 1.49 -1.63 -2.16
CA ALA A 83 0.95 -1.36 -0.85
C ALA A 83 1.96 -1.76 0.22
N TYR A 84 2.30 -0.82 1.08
CA TYR A 84 3.11 -1.01 2.27
C TYR A 84 2.23 -0.88 3.50
N VAL A 85 2.32 -1.84 4.40
CA VAL A 85 1.62 -1.83 5.68
C VAL A 85 2.65 -1.98 6.78
N PHE A 86 2.65 -1.07 7.74
CA PHE A 86 3.50 -1.12 8.93
C PHE A 86 2.60 -1.24 10.17
N GLY A 87 2.91 -2.21 11.01
CA GLY A 87 2.37 -2.34 12.36
C GLY A 87 3.42 -1.86 13.35
N ILE A 88 3.21 -0.67 13.92
CA ILE A 88 4.09 -0.08 14.93
C ILE A 88 3.49 -0.35 16.30
N TYR A 89 4.23 -1.03 17.15
CA TYR A 89 3.79 -1.36 18.50
C TYR A 89 3.62 -0.08 19.33
N LYS A 90 2.45 0.05 19.97
CA LYS A 90 2.13 1.16 20.86
C LYS A 90 2.44 0.73 22.30
N GLU A 91 3.44 1.37 22.90
CA GLU A 91 3.72 1.28 24.34
C GLU A 91 2.61 1.90 25.19
#